data_AF-A0A8J8TRF6-F1
#
_entry.id   AF-A0A8J8TRF6-F1
#
_cell.length_a   1.000
_cell.length_b   1.000
_cell.length_c   1.000
_cell.angle_alpha   90.00
_cell.angle_beta   90.00
_cell.angle_gamma   90.00
#
_symmetry.space_group_name_H-M   'P 1'
#
loop_
_entity.id
_entity.type
_entity.pdbx_description
1 polymer ?
#
loop_
_entity_poly.entity_id
_entity_poly.type
_entity_poly.pdbx_seq_one_letter_code
_entity_poly.pdbx_strand_id
1 'polypeptide(L)'
;MTEVDYAVDDDTIAVVEDTDLPRRLKDEVYETLEGRGDATVEDADELAKAVEARYLDTRVDPLDPVGTVSAQSIGEPGTQLTMNTFHYAGVAEIDVTQGLPRLIELVDARKTPDTPMMTVFLEDEYATEREKAHEVVWKIEATKILALGDVSTNVADMRVQISLNQDTLEERMITPEEVAEIIQDNLGVKAVQQGTQIEFGPEEPSYRDLLQLVEELRDITFKGIEEISRVVIRREEMDDGSEEFVLYTEGSSFGDALEIEGVDASRTTCNNIHEIHRNLGIEAAREAIIEETNNTLAEQGLDDVNVRHLMLVSDMMTNRGEIESIGRHGISGSKESVLARAAFEVTVNHLLNAAIHGEVDDLDGVTENVIVGKPIKLGTGDVDLRMGSTSSGGSSQAD
;
A
#
# COMPACT_ATOMS: atom_id res chain seq x y z
N MET A 1 -1.86 -24.59 14.52
CA MET A 1 -2.16 -25.10 15.88
C MET A 1 -0.83 -25.28 16.57
N THR A 2 -0.38 -24.23 17.25
CA THR A 2 0.82 -24.25 18.09
C THR A 2 0.30 -24.36 19.51
N GLU A 3 0.47 -25.53 20.12
CA GLU A 3 0.34 -25.69 21.57
C GLU A 3 1.53 -24.95 22.18
N VAL A 4 1.27 -23.78 22.78
CA VAL A 4 2.28 -23.08 23.57
C VAL A 4 2.24 -23.72 24.95
N ASP A 5 3.31 -24.43 25.29
CA ASP A 5 3.45 -25.21 26.52
C ASP A 5 3.86 -24.24 27.63
N TYR A 6 2.88 -23.56 28.22
CA TYR A 6 3.10 -22.66 29.36
C TYR A 6 3.41 -23.48 30.61
N ALA A 7 4.42 -23.08 31.39
CA ALA A 7 4.82 -23.71 32.64
C ALA A 7 3.89 -23.29 33.80
N VAL A 8 2.58 -23.30 33.54
CA VAL A 8 1.52 -22.86 34.46
C VAL A 8 0.64 -24.06 34.79
N ASP A 9 0.20 -24.18 36.04
CA ASP A 9 -0.62 -25.29 36.52
C ASP A 9 -1.97 -25.37 35.77
N ASP A 10 -2.49 -26.59 35.56
CA ASP A 10 -3.72 -26.86 34.79
C ASP A 10 -4.94 -26.09 35.36
N ASP A 11 -4.98 -25.93 36.69
CA ASP A 11 -6.04 -25.19 37.39
C ASP A 11 -5.98 -23.68 37.08
N THR A 12 -4.81 -23.14 36.82
CA THR A 12 -4.62 -21.72 36.48
C THR A 12 -4.98 -21.46 35.01
N ILE A 13 -4.66 -22.39 34.11
CA ILE A 13 -5.06 -22.33 32.71
C ILE A 13 -6.58 -22.34 32.59
N ALA A 14 -7.26 -23.20 33.35
CA ALA A 14 -8.71 -23.28 33.34
C ALA A 14 -9.38 -21.94 33.73
N VAL A 15 -8.82 -21.22 34.71
CA VAL A 15 -9.32 -19.93 35.17
C VAL A 15 -9.14 -18.83 34.13
N VAL A 16 -7.96 -18.75 33.49
CA VAL A 16 -7.70 -17.74 32.45
C VAL A 16 -8.52 -18.04 31.19
N GLU A 17 -8.70 -19.31 30.83
CA GLU A 17 -9.50 -19.68 29.66
C GLU A 17 -10.99 -19.40 29.80
N ASP A 18 -11.53 -19.41 31.04
CA ASP A 18 -12.94 -19.09 31.31
C ASP A 18 -13.28 -17.61 31.05
N THR A 19 -12.27 -16.73 30.91
CA THR A 19 -12.48 -15.31 30.58
C THR A 19 -12.70 -15.04 29.08
N ASP A 20 -13.48 -14.00 28.76
CA ASP A 20 -13.78 -13.54 27.40
C ASP A 20 -12.65 -12.66 26.80
N LEU A 21 -11.40 -13.00 27.11
CA LEU A 21 -10.22 -12.28 26.65
C LEU A 21 -9.71 -12.78 25.28
N PRO A 22 -9.21 -11.88 24.40
CA PRO A 22 -8.46 -12.26 23.21
C PRO A 22 -7.23 -13.11 23.57
N ARG A 23 -6.88 -14.07 22.70
CA ARG A 23 -5.75 -14.99 22.92
C ARG A 23 -4.45 -14.28 23.28
N ARG A 24 -4.07 -13.22 22.54
CA ARG A 24 -2.84 -12.44 22.83
C ARG A 24 -2.81 -11.89 24.26
N LEU A 25 -3.94 -11.44 24.79
CA LEU A 25 -4.02 -10.95 26.17
C LEU A 25 -3.98 -12.10 27.18
N LYS A 26 -4.54 -13.27 26.84
CA LYS A 26 -4.38 -14.48 27.65
C LYS A 26 -2.90 -14.90 27.72
N ASP A 27 -2.21 -14.88 26.58
CA ASP A 27 -0.78 -15.18 26.48
C ASP A 27 0.07 -14.22 27.35
N GLU A 28 -0.21 -12.91 27.30
CA GLU A 28 0.45 -11.91 28.17
C GLU A 28 0.17 -12.14 29.68
N VAL A 29 -1.04 -12.61 30.02
CA VAL A 29 -1.39 -12.98 31.39
C VAL A 29 -0.58 -14.20 31.83
N TYR A 30 -0.44 -15.22 30.98
CA TYR A 30 0.39 -16.40 31.26
C TYR A 30 1.86 -16.02 31.47
N GLU A 31 2.45 -15.23 30.57
CA GLU A 31 3.84 -14.75 30.71
C GLU A 31 4.05 -13.96 32.01
N THR A 32 3.09 -13.13 32.40
CA THR A 32 3.17 -12.34 33.63
C THR A 32 3.10 -13.22 34.88
N LEU A 33 2.28 -14.28 34.86
CA LEU A 33 2.14 -15.23 35.95
C LEU A 33 3.41 -16.09 36.10
N GLU A 34 3.99 -16.56 34.99
CA GLU A 34 5.27 -17.27 34.98
C GLU A 34 6.42 -16.39 35.51
N GLY A 35 6.49 -15.14 35.07
CA GLY A 35 7.50 -14.19 35.52
C GLY A 35 7.45 -13.86 37.01
N ARG A 36 6.30 -14.08 37.67
CA ARG A 36 6.13 -13.88 39.12
C ARG A 36 6.54 -15.10 39.95
N GLY A 37 6.59 -16.31 39.38
CA GLY A 37 7.14 -17.54 39.99
C GLY A 37 6.39 -18.14 41.19
N ASP A 38 5.65 -17.33 41.97
CA ASP A 38 4.91 -17.72 43.19
C ASP A 38 3.41 -17.35 43.12
N ALA A 39 2.81 -17.26 41.92
CA ALA A 39 1.41 -16.90 41.77
C ALA A 39 0.47 -18.05 42.21
N THR A 40 -0.49 -17.76 43.08
CA THR A 40 -1.54 -18.73 43.43
C THR A 40 -2.67 -18.73 42.38
N VAL A 41 -3.49 -19.78 42.36
CA VAL A 41 -4.68 -19.84 41.49
C VAL A 41 -5.65 -18.68 41.78
N GLU A 42 -5.73 -18.23 43.04
CA GLU A 42 -6.53 -17.04 43.41
C GLU A 42 -5.95 -15.75 42.84
N ASP A 43 -4.62 -15.58 42.86
CA ASP A 43 -3.97 -14.41 42.27
C ASP A 43 -4.16 -14.36 40.74
N ALA A 44 -4.17 -15.53 40.10
CA ALA A 44 -4.43 -15.65 38.66
C ALA A 44 -5.90 -15.31 38.31
N ASP A 45 -6.86 -15.78 39.12
CA ASP A 45 -8.27 -15.42 38.99
C ASP A 45 -8.51 -13.92 39.16
N GLU A 46 -7.92 -13.31 40.20
CA GLU A 46 -8.02 -11.88 40.43
C GLU A 46 -7.40 -11.07 39.28
N LEU A 47 -6.24 -11.49 38.78
CA LEU A 47 -5.57 -10.83 37.66
C LEU A 47 -6.40 -10.94 36.38
N ALA A 48 -6.85 -12.15 36.03
CA ALA A 48 -7.64 -12.39 34.82
C ALA A 48 -8.95 -11.57 34.84
N LYS A 49 -9.66 -11.55 35.98
CA LYS A 49 -10.86 -10.73 36.17
C LYS A 49 -10.58 -9.24 36.12
N ALA A 50 -9.46 -8.78 36.68
CA ALA A 50 -9.09 -7.37 36.61
C ALA A 50 -8.78 -6.94 35.17
N VAL A 51 -8.09 -7.78 34.40
CA VAL A 51 -7.79 -7.54 32.98
C VAL A 51 -9.08 -7.58 32.15
N GLU A 52 -9.96 -8.55 32.38
CA GLU A 52 -11.26 -8.63 31.72
C GLU A 52 -12.13 -7.42 32.02
N ALA A 53 -12.23 -7.00 33.29
CA ALA A 53 -12.98 -5.81 33.67
C ALA A 53 -12.45 -4.56 32.94
N ARG A 54 -11.12 -4.41 32.83
CA ARG A 54 -10.50 -3.31 32.07
C ARG A 54 -10.72 -3.42 30.58
N TYR A 55 -10.67 -4.62 30.01
CA TYR A 55 -10.96 -4.85 28.60
C TYR A 55 -12.41 -4.48 28.26
N LEU A 56 -13.37 -4.84 29.11
CA LEU A 56 -14.78 -4.51 28.93
C LEU A 56 -15.05 -3.01 29.06
N ASP A 57 -14.42 -2.35 30.03
CA ASP A 57 -14.54 -0.90 30.28
C ASP A 57 -13.89 -0.04 29.17
N THR A 58 -12.96 -0.60 28.39
CA THR A 58 -12.25 0.12 27.32
C THR A 58 -12.82 -0.12 25.93
N ARG A 59 -13.92 -0.89 25.80
CA ARG A 59 -14.61 -1.07 24.52
C ARG A 59 -15.22 0.25 24.04
N VAL A 60 -15.28 0.43 22.73
CA VAL A 60 -15.95 1.59 22.15
C VAL A 60 -17.45 1.50 22.48
N ASP A 61 -18.04 2.64 22.85
CA ASP A 61 -19.47 2.70 23.10
C ASP A 61 -20.25 2.47 21.78
N PRO A 62 -21.35 1.69 21.80
CA PRO A 62 -22.21 1.57 20.64
C PRO A 62 -22.69 2.93 20.16
N LEU A 63 -22.84 3.09 18.84
CA LEU A 63 -23.32 4.31 18.16
C LEU A 63 -22.34 5.49 18.19
N ASP A 64 -21.13 5.32 18.70
CA ASP A 64 -20.08 6.34 18.63
C ASP A 64 -19.68 6.60 17.15
N PRO A 65 -19.50 7.86 16.70
CA PRO A 65 -19.31 8.18 15.29
C PRO A 65 -17.85 7.93 14.86
N VAL A 66 -17.42 6.67 14.91
CA VAL A 66 -16.03 6.24 14.63
C VAL A 66 -15.55 6.67 13.25
N GLY A 67 -16.43 6.73 12.25
CA GLY A 67 -16.07 7.20 10.91
C GLY A 67 -15.69 8.69 10.89
N THR A 68 -16.41 9.53 11.63
CA THR A 68 -16.10 10.97 11.73
C THR A 68 -14.82 11.20 12.53
N VAL A 69 -14.67 10.51 13.66
CA VAL A 69 -13.45 10.60 14.49
C VAL A 69 -12.24 10.15 13.70
N SER A 70 -12.32 9.00 13.01
CA SER A 70 -11.20 8.48 12.21
C SER A 70 -10.80 9.45 11.08
N ALA A 71 -11.79 10.00 10.36
CA ALA A 71 -11.51 10.99 9.31
C ALA A 71 -10.83 12.26 9.85
N GLN A 72 -11.23 12.71 11.04
CA GLN A 72 -10.58 13.85 11.70
C GLN A 72 -9.18 13.51 12.17
N SER A 73 -8.98 12.35 12.82
CA SER A 73 -7.69 11.93 13.34
C SER A 73 -6.64 11.70 12.25
N ILE A 74 -7.05 11.23 11.07
CA ILE A 74 -6.14 11.08 9.91
C ILE A 74 -5.91 12.43 9.22
N GLY A 75 -6.94 13.29 9.16
CA GLY A 75 -6.87 14.57 8.46
C GLY A 75 -6.21 15.70 9.23
N GLU A 76 -6.29 15.71 10.57
CA GLU A 76 -5.71 16.73 11.44
C GLU A 76 -4.20 16.87 11.27
N PRO A 77 -3.42 15.76 11.28
CA PRO A 77 -1.98 15.82 11.01
C PRO A 77 -1.67 16.41 9.63
N GLY A 78 -2.55 16.23 8.64
CA GLY A 78 -2.41 16.80 7.30
C GLY A 78 -2.19 18.32 7.27
N THR A 79 -2.70 19.05 8.27
CA THR A 79 -2.47 20.51 8.39
C THR A 79 -1.14 20.88 9.04
N GLN A 80 -0.56 19.94 9.79
CA GLN A 80 0.71 20.06 10.50
C GLN A 80 1.89 19.47 9.70
N LEU A 81 1.58 18.67 8.67
CA LEU A 81 2.53 18.20 7.66
C LEU A 81 3.08 19.39 6.87
N THR A 82 4.11 20.01 7.43
CA THR A 82 5.00 20.92 6.70
C THR A 82 5.98 20.10 5.87
N MET A 83 6.54 20.69 4.80
CA MET A 83 7.57 20.07 3.95
C MET A 83 8.81 19.71 4.79
N ASN A 84 8.79 18.56 5.45
CA ASN A 84 9.99 17.91 5.94
C ASN A 84 10.44 16.96 4.83
N THR A 85 11.32 17.45 3.96
CA THR A 85 12.17 16.60 3.13
C THR A 85 13.19 15.95 4.05
N PHE A 86 12.77 14.94 4.80
CA PHE A 86 13.74 14.02 5.37
C PHE A 86 14.32 13.25 4.18
N HIS A 87 15.53 13.65 3.78
CA HIS A 87 16.39 12.71 3.09
C HIS A 87 16.54 11.52 4.02
N TYR A 88 16.07 10.35 3.60
CA TYR A 88 16.35 9.10 4.28
C TYR A 88 17.86 9.09 4.57
N ALA A 89 18.25 9.10 5.84
CA ALA A 89 19.66 9.08 6.22
C ALA A 89 20.20 7.67 5.91
N GLY A 90 20.49 7.40 4.64
CA GLY A 90 20.93 6.10 4.15
C GLY A 90 20.54 5.78 2.71
N VAL A 91 19.47 6.38 2.17
CA VAL A 91 18.96 6.11 0.79
C VAL A 91 19.00 7.41 -0.02
N ALA A 92 20.18 8.00 -0.15
CA ALA A 92 20.37 9.29 -0.84
C ALA A 92 20.25 9.22 -2.38
N GLU A 93 19.85 8.07 -2.95
CA GLU A 93 19.90 7.83 -4.40
C GLU A 93 18.55 7.57 -5.09
N ILE A 94 17.44 7.39 -4.35
CA ILE A 94 16.11 7.19 -4.93
C ILE A 94 15.16 8.26 -4.37
N ASP A 95 14.57 9.06 -5.26
CA ASP A 95 13.57 10.06 -4.89
C ASP A 95 12.22 9.38 -4.64
N VAL A 96 11.75 9.44 -3.39
CA VAL A 96 10.45 8.89 -2.98
C VAL A 96 9.52 10.04 -2.58
N THR A 97 8.28 10.02 -3.06
CA THR A 97 7.22 10.91 -2.60
C THR A 97 6.86 10.56 -1.17
N GLN A 98 7.18 11.47 -0.25
CA GLN A 98 6.92 11.30 1.17
C GLN A 98 5.90 12.30 1.71
N GLY A 99 5.33 11.97 2.86
CA GLY A 99 4.44 12.85 3.62
C GLY A 99 3.05 13.01 3.01
N LEU A 100 2.50 14.23 3.04
CA LEU A 100 1.11 14.49 2.67
C LEU A 100 0.77 14.13 1.21
N PRO A 101 1.61 14.42 0.18
CA PRO A 101 1.32 14.02 -1.19
C PRO A 101 1.08 12.51 -1.30
N ARG A 102 1.89 11.70 -0.61
CA ARG A 102 1.77 10.24 -0.61
C ARG A 102 0.48 9.76 0.04
N LEU A 103 0.09 10.34 1.18
CA LEU A 103 -1.20 10.06 1.81
C LEU A 103 -2.38 10.37 0.89
N ILE A 104 -2.31 11.47 0.13
CA ILE A 104 -3.34 11.83 -0.85
C ILE A 104 -3.42 10.79 -1.96
N GLU A 105 -2.28 10.33 -2.49
CA GLU A 105 -2.26 9.28 -3.53
C GLU A 105 -2.94 7.98 -3.09
N LEU A 106 -2.67 7.55 -1.86
CA LEU A 106 -3.24 6.33 -1.28
C LEU A 106 -4.75 6.48 -1.11
N VAL A 107 -5.19 7.58 -0.48
CA VAL A 107 -6.62 7.87 -0.23
C VAL A 107 -7.42 8.05 -1.52
N ASP A 108 -6.82 8.65 -2.54
CA ASP A 108 -7.42 8.79 -3.87
C ASP A 108 -7.31 7.51 -4.72
N ALA A 109 -6.67 6.46 -4.19
CA ALA A 109 -6.43 5.20 -4.87
C ALA A 109 -5.87 5.39 -6.30
N ARG A 110 -4.85 6.24 -6.46
CA ARG A 110 -4.23 6.49 -7.77
C ARG A 110 -3.70 5.19 -8.38
N LYS A 111 -3.97 4.99 -9.67
CA LYS A 111 -3.55 3.77 -10.41
C LYS A 111 -2.04 3.58 -10.48
N THR A 112 -1.32 4.68 -10.63
CA THR A 112 0.13 4.73 -10.67
C THR A 112 0.56 5.85 -9.72
N PRO A 113 1.37 5.56 -8.70
CA PRO A 113 1.91 6.60 -7.82
C PRO A 113 2.92 7.47 -8.57
N ASP A 114 3.19 8.68 -8.08
CA ASP A 114 4.10 9.59 -8.78
C ASP A 114 5.57 9.11 -8.71
N THR A 115 5.95 8.38 -7.65
CA THR A 115 7.25 7.68 -7.54
C THR A 115 7.03 6.21 -7.14
N PRO A 116 6.83 5.31 -8.11
CA PRO A 116 6.71 3.88 -7.85
C PRO A 116 8.05 3.31 -7.38
N MET A 117 8.01 2.43 -6.39
CA MET A 117 9.18 1.74 -5.87
C MET A 117 8.82 0.35 -5.36
N MET A 118 9.79 -0.56 -5.41
CA MET A 118 9.69 -1.89 -4.83
C MET A 118 10.85 -2.16 -3.88
N THR A 119 10.56 -2.95 -2.86
CA THR A 119 11.56 -3.53 -1.98
C THR A 119 11.59 -5.03 -2.26
N VAL A 120 12.62 -5.46 -2.97
CA VAL A 120 12.77 -6.82 -3.44
C VAL A 120 13.75 -7.54 -2.53
N PHE A 121 13.24 -8.56 -1.85
CA PHE A 121 14.03 -9.46 -1.02
C PHE A 121 14.55 -10.61 -1.88
N LEU A 122 15.70 -11.17 -1.49
CA LEU A 122 16.37 -12.23 -2.22
C LEU A 122 16.29 -13.56 -1.45
N GLU A 123 16.29 -14.67 -2.16
CA GLU A 123 16.26 -16.01 -1.56
C GLU A 123 17.66 -16.48 -1.14
N ASP A 124 17.76 -17.13 0.02
CA ASP A 124 18.90 -17.93 0.50
C ASP A 124 20.30 -17.40 0.10
N GLU A 125 20.88 -17.99 -0.94
CA GLU A 125 22.24 -17.73 -1.41
C GLU A 125 22.38 -16.36 -2.11
N TYR A 126 21.30 -15.86 -2.71
CA TYR A 126 21.26 -14.53 -3.35
C TYR A 126 21.27 -13.40 -2.32
N ALA A 127 20.71 -13.64 -1.13
CA ALA A 127 20.68 -12.67 -0.04
C ALA A 127 22.06 -12.46 0.64
N THR A 128 22.96 -13.45 0.57
CA THR A 128 24.27 -13.40 1.26
C THR A 128 25.44 -13.13 0.32
N GLU A 129 25.34 -13.51 -0.95
CA GLU A 129 26.40 -13.32 -1.95
C GLU A 129 26.13 -12.12 -2.85
N ARG A 130 27.01 -11.11 -2.78
CA ARG A 130 26.89 -9.88 -3.57
C ARG A 130 26.92 -10.11 -5.08
N GLU A 131 27.72 -11.06 -5.56
CA GLU A 131 27.84 -11.34 -7.00
C GLU A 131 26.54 -11.92 -7.57
N LYS A 132 25.87 -12.81 -6.83
CA LYS A 132 24.56 -13.36 -7.19
C LYS A 132 23.45 -12.31 -7.11
N ALA A 133 23.48 -11.44 -6.11
CA ALA A 133 22.54 -10.31 -6.03
C ALA A 133 22.66 -9.37 -7.25
N HIS A 134 23.88 -9.13 -7.74
CA HIS A 134 24.10 -8.35 -8.96
C HIS A 134 23.51 -9.03 -10.21
N GLU A 135 23.49 -10.37 -10.28
CA GLU A 135 22.84 -11.08 -11.38
C GLU A 135 21.33 -10.79 -11.42
N VAL A 136 20.67 -10.77 -10.26
CA VAL A 136 19.24 -10.43 -10.15
C VAL A 136 19.00 -8.98 -10.55
N VAL A 137 19.88 -8.05 -10.16
CA VAL A 137 19.80 -6.65 -10.59
C VAL A 137 19.81 -6.52 -12.11
N TRP A 138 20.68 -7.25 -12.82
CA TRP A 138 20.72 -7.20 -14.28
C TRP A 138 19.49 -7.81 -14.97
N LYS A 139 18.78 -8.70 -14.30
CA LYS A 139 17.49 -9.24 -14.78
C LYS A 139 16.35 -8.25 -14.56
N ILE A 140 16.41 -7.43 -13.51
CA ILE A 140 15.36 -6.47 -13.15
C ILE A 140 15.55 -5.12 -13.88
N GLU A 141 16.75 -4.55 -13.86
CA GLU A 141 17.02 -3.19 -14.32
C GLU A 141 16.83 -3.04 -15.84
N ALA A 142 15.98 -2.08 -16.25
CA ALA A 142 15.81 -1.75 -17.66
C ALA A 142 17.12 -1.27 -18.30
N THR A 143 17.59 -2.04 -19.26
CA THR A 143 18.77 -1.71 -20.03
C THR A 143 18.38 -0.87 -21.25
N LYS A 144 18.56 0.44 -21.16
CA LYS A 144 18.39 1.37 -22.28
C LYS A 144 19.66 1.50 -23.11
N ILE A 145 19.54 2.06 -24.32
CA ILE A 145 20.67 2.22 -25.24
C ILE A 145 21.84 3.02 -24.63
N LEU A 146 21.54 4.01 -23.80
CA LEU A 146 22.54 4.86 -23.14
C LEU A 146 23.41 4.11 -22.14
N ALA A 147 22.93 2.98 -21.59
CA ALA A 147 23.69 2.12 -20.69
C ALA A 147 24.60 1.15 -21.47
N LEU A 148 24.26 0.86 -22.72
CA LEU A 148 24.98 -0.11 -23.57
C LEU A 148 26.09 0.50 -24.43
N GLY A 149 26.01 1.81 -24.72
CA GLY A 149 27.02 2.46 -25.53
C GLY A 149 26.67 3.89 -25.96
N ASP A 150 27.56 4.43 -26.81
CA ASP A 150 27.43 5.78 -27.33
C ASP A 150 26.65 5.78 -28.65
N VAL A 151 25.62 6.62 -28.71
CA VAL A 151 24.84 6.86 -29.94
C VAL A 151 25.38 8.10 -30.64
N SER A 152 25.83 7.91 -31.88
CA SER A 152 26.29 9.00 -32.74
C SER A 152 25.43 9.09 -33.99
N THR A 153 25.13 10.32 -34.42
CA THR A 153 24.28 10.57 -35.58
C THR A 153 25.10 11.20 -36.68
N ASN A 154 25.19 10.52 -37.83
CA ASN A 154 25.83 11.05 -39.03
C ASN A 154 24.77 11.67 -39.94
N VAL A 155 24.73 13.00 -39.94
CA VAL A 155 23.78 13.80 -40.74
C VAL A 155 24.12 13.79 -42.23
N ALA A 156 25.37 13.51 -42.61
CA ALA A 156 25.77 13.47 -44.02
C ALA A 156 25.28 12.20 -44.72
N ASP A 157 25.40 11.06 -44.03
CA ASP A 157 24.99 9.75 -44.55
C ASP A 157 23.57 9.34 -44.12
N MET A 158 22.89 10.19 -43.34
CA MET A 158 21.57 9.93 -42.76
C MET A 158 21.51 8.59 -42.02
N ARG A 159 22.52 8.33 -41.17
CA ARG A 159 22.63 7.09 -40.39
C ARG A 159 22.89 7.37 -38.92
N VAL A 160 22.34 6.52 -38.08
CA VAL A 160 22.66 6.42 -36.66
C VAL A 160 23.66 5.30 -36.50
N GLN A 161 24.77 5.59 -35.82
CA GLN A 161 25.83 4.65 -35.50
C GLN A 161 25.92 4.52 -33.99
N ILE A 162 25.65 3.31 -33.49
CA ILE A 162 25.79 2.95 -32.09
C ILE A 162 27.14 2.25 -31.93
N SER A 163 27.94 2.71 -30.96
CA SER A 163 29.14 2.00 -30.52
C SER A 163 28.88 1.36 -29.17
N LEU A 164 28.67 0.05 -29.17
CA LEU A 164 28.42 -0.72 -27.94
C LEU A 164 29.74 -0.95 -27.19
N ASN A 165 29.69 -0.85 -25.86
CA ASN A 165 30.82 -1.18 -25.02
C ASN A 165 30.80 -2.69 -24.68
N GLN A 166 31.93 -3.35 -24.90
CA GLN A 166 32.05 -4.80 -24.72
C GLN A 166 31.95 -5.21 -23.25
N ASP A 167 32.50 -4.40 -22.33
CA ASP A 167 32.47 -4.71 -20.89
C ASP A 167 31.01 -4.73 -20.37
N THR A 168 30.19 -3.75 -20.76
CA THR A 168 28.78 -3.67 -20.36
C THR A 168 27.91 -4.75 -21.01
N LEU A 169 28.27 -5.23 -22.20
CA LEU A 169 27.57 -6.32 -22.87
C LEU A 169 27.85 -7.66 -22.18
N GLU A 170 29.10 -7.89 -21.75
CA GLU A 170 29.49 -9.09 -21.00
C GLU A 170 28.83 -9.13 -19.62
N GLU A 171 28.81 -8.01 -18.89
CA GLU A 171 28.14 -7.90 -17.57
C GLU A 171 26.63 -8.13 -17.65
N ARG A 172 25.96 -7.57 -18.66
CA ARG A 172 24.51 -7.72 -18.83
C ARG A 172 24.10 -9.01 -19.56
N MET A 173 25.06 -9.84 -19.98
CA MET A 173 24.84 -11.06 -20.76
C MET A 173 23.97 -10.79 -22.00
N ILE A 174 24.31 -9.76 -22.77
CA ILE A 174 23.61 -9.37 -24.01
C ILE A 174 24.57 -9.52 -25.18
N THR A 175 24.10 -10.17 -26.24
CA THR A 175 24.89 -10.26 -27.48
C THR A 175 24.60 -9.05 -28.39
N PRO A 176 25.60 -8.55 -29.14
CA PRO A 176 25.35 -7.49 -30.12
C PRO A 176 24.36 -7.88 -31.24
N GLU A 177 24.17 -9.19 -31.44
CA GLU A 177 23.18 -9.76 -32.37
C GLU A 177 21.76 -9.53 -31.86
N GLU A 178 21.48 -9.86 -30.59
CA GLU A 178 20.18 -9.59 -29.95
C GLU A 178 19.83 -8.10 -29.96
N VAL A 179 20.80 -7.22 -29.71
CA VAL A 179 20.61 -5.76 -29.79
C VAL A 179 20.19 -5.34 -31.20
N ALA A 180 20.81 -5.92 -32.24
CA ALA A 180 20.48 -5.61 -33.62
C ALA A 180 19.07 -6.14 -34.01
N GLU A 181 18.68 -7.32 -33.53
CA GLU A 181 17.32 -7.87 -33.75
C GLU A 181 16.25 -7.00 -33.08
N ILE A 182 16.45 -6.60 -31.82
CA ILE A 182 15.52 -5.75 -31.09
C ILE A 182 15.32 -4.39 -31.80
N ILE A 183 16.39 -3.82 -32.36
CA ILE A 183 16.34 -2.59 -33.16
C ILE A 183 15.54 -2.81 -34.44
N GLN A 184 15.74 -3.92 -35.14
CA GLN A 184 15.01 -4.21 -36.38
C GLN A 184 13.52 -4.41 -36.14
N ASP A 185 13.15 -5.12 -35.07
CA ASP A 185 11.76 -5.43 -34.74
C ASP A 185 10.98 -4.19 -34.26
N ASN A 186 11.60 -3.33 -33.45
CA ASN A 186 10.93 -2.14 -32.92
C ASN A 186 10.88 -0.97 -33.91
N LEU A 187 11.98 -0.70 -34.62
CA LEU A 187 12.09 0.47 -35.50
C LEU A 187 11.74 0.16 -36.96
N GLY A 188 11.59 -1.13 -37.33
CA GLY A 188 11.25 -1.55 -38.69
C GLY A 188 12.33 -1.20 -39.74
N VAL A 189 13.56 -0.91 -39.30
CA VAL A 189 14.69 -0.50 -40.14
C VAL A 189 15.74 -1.60 -40.24
N LYS A 190 16.45 -1.66 -41.36
CA LYS A 190 17.57 -2.61 -41.52
C LYS A 190 18.79 -2.13 -40.74
N ALA A 191 19.06 -2.78 -39.61
CA ALA A 191 20.30 -2.59 -38.87
C ALA A 191 21.43 -3.45 -39.46
N VAL A 192 22.58 -2.84 -39.76
CA VAL A 192 23.79 -3.53 -40.19
C VAL A 192 24.75 -3.60 -39.01
N GLN A 193 25.02 -4.82 -38.55
CA GLN A 193 25.97 -5.07 -37.47
C GLN A 193 27.39 -5.25 -38.02
N GLN A 194 28.36 -4.57 -37.43
CA GLN A 194 29.79 -4.73 -37.65
C GLN A 194 30.51 -4.88 -36.30
N GLY A 195 30.56 -6.11 -35.77
CA GLY A 195 31.17 -6.38 -34.46
C GLY A 195 30.37 -5.72 -33.33
N THR A 196 30.97 -4.72 -32.68
CA THR A 196 30.36 -3.91 -31.61
C THR A 196 29.68 -2.63 -32.12
N GLN A 197 29.73 -2.36 -33.43
CA GLN A 197 29.04 -1.21 -34.02
C GLN A 197 27.77 -1.65 -34.75
N ILE A 198 26.70 -0.89 -34.55
CA ILE A 198 25.42 -1.09 -35.24
C ILE A 198 25.09 0.20 -36.00
N GLU A 199 24.83 0.08 -37.30
CA GLU A 199 24.39 1.18 -38.14
C GLU A 199 22.96 0.95 -38.64
N PHE A 200 22.11 1.96 -38.54
CA PHE A 200 20.77 1.95 -39.13
C PHE A 200 20.35 3.34 -39.58
N GLY A 201 19.32 3.44 -40.42
CA GLY A 201 18.81 4.71 -40.93
C GLY A 201 17.47 4.55 -41.65
N PRO A 202 16.77 5.66 -41.93
CA PRO A 202 15.47 5.63 -42.59
C PRO A 202 15.58 5.16 -44.05
N GLU A 203 14.53 4.50 -44.56
CA GLU A 203 14.48 4.04 -45.96
C GLU A 203 14.52 5.21 -46.96
N GLU A 204 13.94 6.35 -46.59
CA GLU A 204 14.03 7.61 -47.33
C GLU A 204 14.85 8.65 -46.55
N PRO A 205 15.75 9.42 -47.22
CA PRO A 205 16.62 10.38 -46.55
C PRO A 205 15.84 11.61 -46.08
N SER A 206 15.31 11.53 -44.86
CA SER A 206 14.59 12.60 -44.16
C SER A 206 15.25 12.89 -42.82
N TYR A 207 15.59 14.16 -42.57
CA TYR A 207 16.17 14.57 -41.30
C TYR A 207 15.18 14.44 -40.13
N ARG A 208 13.88 14.63 -40.37
CA ARG A 208 12.86 14.48 -39.32
C ARG A 208 12.74 13.03 -38.88
N ASP A 209 12.71 12.12 -39.83
CA ASP A 209 12.52 10.69 -39.56
C ASP A 209 13.75 10.13 -38.84
N LEU A 210 14.94 10.63 -39.18
CA LEU A 210 16.17 10.29 -38.45
C LEU A 210 16.18 10.80 -37.00
N LEU A 211 15.67 12.00 -36.72
CA LEU A 211 15.51 12.47 -35.34
C LEU A 211 14.47 11.64 -34.58
N GLN A 212 13.35 11.31 -35.23
CA GLN A 212 12.31 10.48 -34.63
C GLN A 212 12.84 9.08 -34.30
N LEU A 213 13.60 8.45 -35.20
CA LEU A 213 14.25 7.16 -34.96
C LEU A 213 15.24 7.23 -33.77
N VAL A 214 15.93 8.35 -33.57
CA VAL A 214 16.82 8.53 -32.41
C VAL A 214 16.03 8.70 -31.11
N GLU A 215 14.89 9.38 -31.14
CA GLU A 215 13.98 9.48 -30.00
C GLU A 215 13.39 8.10 -29.65
N GLU A 216 12.86 7.38 -30.64
CA GLU A 216 12.33 6.04 -30.46
C GLU A 216 13.40 5.05 -29.97
N LEU A 217 14.63 5.12 -30.49
CA LEU A 217 15.77 4.31 -30.00
C LEU A 217 16.07 4.53 -28.51
N ARG A 218 15.87 5.74 -27.99
CA ARG A 218 16.15 6.05 -26.58
C ARG A 218 15.13 5.44 -25.62
N ASP A 219 13.92 5.22 -26.09
CA ASP A 219 12.84 4.67 -25.30
C ASP A 219 12.81 3.14 -25.33
N ILE A 220 13.42 2.50 -26.35
CA ILE A 220 13.51 1.04 -26.44
C ILE A 220 14.34 0.46 -25.28
N THR A 221 13.77 -0.55 -24.64
CA THR A 221 14.44 -1.38 -23.63
C THR A 221 14.94 -2.68 -24.25
N PHE A 222 16.23 -2.96 -24.07
CA PHE A 222 16.89 -4.11 -24.67
C PHE A 222 16.83 -5.36 -23.80
N LYS A 223 16.80 -5.17 -22.48
CA LYS A 223 16.73 -6.26 -21.48
C LYS A 223 16.24 -5.69 -20.14
N GLY A 224 15.66 -6.53 -19.31
CA GLY A 224 15.08 -6.14 -18.02
C GLY A 224 13.61 -5.74 -18.12
N ILE A 225 13.06 -5.24 -17.03
CA ILE A 225 11.66 -4.85 -16.95
C ILE A 225 11.54 -3.36 -17.28
N GLU A 226 10.76 -3.01 -18.31
CA GLU A 226 10.68 -1.64 -18.83
C GLU A 226 10.27 -0.59 -17.79
N GLU A 227 9.39 -0.96 -16.88
CA GLU A 227 8.86 -0.08 -15.83
C GLU A 227 9.87 0.21 -14.71
N ILE A 228 11.02 -0.50 -14.66
CA ILE A 228 12.03 -0.36 -13.61
C ILE A 228 13.29 0.32 -14.17
N SER A 229 13.47 1.59 -13.86
CA SER A 229 14.54 2.43 -14.41
C SER A 229 15.90 2.18 -13.77
N ARG A 230 15.94 1.91 -12.46
CA ARG A 230 17.17 1.79 -11.67
C ARG A 230 16.97 0.85 -10.49
N VAL A 231 18.01 0.10 -10.14
CA VAL A 231 18.00 -0.77 -8.96
C VAL A 231 19.23 -0.47 -8.08
N VAL A 232 19.00 -0.31 -6.78
CA VAL A 232 20.04 -0.04 -5.78
C VAL A 232 20.12 -1.22 -4.82
N ILE A 233 21.32 -1.79 -4.66
CA ILE A 233 21.57 -2.86 -3.69
C ILE A 233 21.98 -2.25 -2.35
N ARG A 234 21.33 -2.67 -1.28
CA ARG A 234 21.69 -2.31 0.09
C ARG A 234 21.87 -3.57 0.92
N ARG A 235 22.75 -3.50 1.92
CA ARG A 235 22.86 -4.53 2.95
C ARG A 235 22.12 -4.06 4.20
N GLU A 236 21.14 -4.83 4.65
CA GLU A 236 20.34 -4.54 5.83
C GLU A 236 20.53 -5.63 6.89
N GLU A 237 20.49 -5.21 8.17
CA GLU A 237 20.50 -6.14 9.32
C GLU A 237 19.05 -6.53 9.61
N MET A 238 18.77 -7.83 9.59
CA MET A 238 17.48 -8.42 9.92
C MET A 238 17.29 -8.53 11.44
N ASP A 239 16.04 -8.76 11.89
CA ASP A 239 15.69 -8.88 13.32
C ASP A 239 16.41 -10.04 14.03
N ASP A 240 16.85 -11.06 13.28
CA ASP A 240 17.62 -12.20 13.77
C ASP A 240 19.14 -11.91 13.88
N GLY A 241 19.56 -10.70 13.50
CA GLY A 241 20.96 -10.26 13.48
C GLY A 241 21.76 -10.72 12.27
N SER A 242 21.13 -11.33 11.26
CA SER A 242 21.76 -11.64 9.98
C SER A 242 21.84 -10.39 9.08
N GLU A 243 22.86 -10.32 8.22
CA GLU A 243 23.00 -9.26 7.22
C GLU A 243 22.59 -9.81 5.84
N GLU A 244 21.54 -9.24 5.24
CA GLU A 244 21.02 -9.65 3.93
C GLU A 244 21.12 -8.50 2.91
N PHE A 245 21.30 -8.83 1.64
CA PHE A 245 21.21 -7.88 0.53
C PHE A 245 19.75 -7.71 0.09
N VAL A 246 19.26 -6.48 0.15
CA VAL A 246 17.92 -6.06 -0.27
C VAL A 246 18.05 -5.12 -1.47
N LEU A 247 17.19 -5.29 -2.47
CA LEU A 247 17.16 -4.45 -3.66
C LEU A 247 16.03 -3.43 -3.57
N TYR A 248 16.35 -2.17 -3.82
CA TYR A 248 15.37 -1.08 -3.94
C TYR A 248 15.28 -0.65 -5.39
N THR A 249 14.07 -0.67 -5.96
CA THR A 249 13.84 -0.30 -7.35
C THR A 249 13.24 1.09 -7.46
N GLU A 250 13.65 1.83 -8.48
CA GLU A 250 12.94 3.00 -9.00
C GLU A 250 12.05 2.51 -10.15
N GLY A 251 10.74 2.62 -9.99
CA GLY A 251 9.78 1.89 -10.81
C GLY A 251 9.17 0.69 -10.10
N SER A 252 8.00 0.26 -10.57
CA SER A 252 7.32 -0.93 -10.07
C SER A 252 6.76 -1.76 -11.22
N SER A 253 7.09 -3.05 -11.21
CA SER A 253 6.32 -4.09 -11.91
C SER A 253 6.34 -5.32 -11.02
N PHE A 254 5.39 -5.39 -10.10
CA PHE A 254 5.35 -6.42 -9.08
C PHE A 254 5.17 -7.84 -9.67
N GLY A 255 4.47 -7.98 -10.80
CA GLY A 255 4.25 -9.29 -11.42
C GLY A 255 5.51 -9.89 -11.99
N ASP A 256 6.15 -9.13 -12.87
CA ASP A 256 7.33 -9.60 -13.59
C ASP A 256 8.51 -9.80 -12.62
N ALA A 257 8.63 -8.94 -11.59
CA ALA A 257 9.69 -9.05 -10.60
C ALA A 257 9.60 -10.34 -9.76
N LEU A 258 8.39 -10.80 -9.43
CA LEU A 258 8.19 -12.02 -8.65
C LEU A 258 8.50 -13.31 -9.42
N GLU A 259 8.50 -13.26 -10.76
CA GLU A 259 8.81 -14.41 -11.60
C GLU A 259 10.33 -14.62 -11.79
N ILE A 260 11.16 -13.66 -11.35
CA ILE A 260 12.60 -13.70 -11.52
C ILE A 260 13.23 -14.66 -10.50
N GLU A 261 14.06 -15.58 -11.00
CA GLU A 261 14.82 -16.52 -10.17
C GLU A 261 15.76 -15.77 -9.21
N GLY A 262 15.67 -16.09 -7.92
CA GLY A 262 16.43 -15.49 -6.84
C GLY A 262 15.69 -14.39 -6.08
N VAL A 263 14.50 -13.97 -6.54
CA VAL A 263 13.61 -13.06 -5.81
C VAL A 263 12.72 -13.83 -4.84
N ASP A 264 12.71 -13.40 -3.58
CA ASP A 264 11.85 -13.97 -2.55
C ASP A 264 10.43 -13.40 -2.66
N ALA A 265 9.53 -14.22 -3.21
CA ALA A 265 8.14 -13.82 -3.43
C ALA A 265 7.30 -13.69 -2.16
N SER A 266 7.78 -14.20 -1.01
CA SER A 266 7.04 -14.16 0.26
C SER A 266 7.26 -12.87 1.04
N ARG A 267 8.39 -12.19 0.82
CA ARG A 267 8.77 -10.95 1.52
C ARG A 267 8.78 -9.71 0.63
N THR A 268 8.92 -9.89 -0.68
CA THR A 268 8.97 -8.76 -1.64
C THR A 268 7.67 -7.95 -1.62
N THR A 269 7.79 -6.62 -1.55
CA THR A 269 6.67 -5.69 -1.48
C THR A 269 6.84 -4.51 -2.45
N CYS A 270 5.77 -3.80 -2.74
CA CYS A 270 5.80 -2.58 -3.54
C CYS A 270 4.87 -1.51 -2.99
N ASN A 271 5.15 -0.26 -3.32
CA ASN A 271 4.31 0.86 -2.91
C ASN A 271 3.09 1.07 -3.83
N ASN A 272 2.96 0.30 -4.91
CA ASN A 272 1.80 0.39 -5.82
C ASN A 272 0.68 -0.58 -5.40
N ILE A 273 -0.33 -0.04 -4.71
CA ILE A 273 -1.47 -0.82 -4.19
C ILE A 273 -2.27 -1.55 -5.28
N HIS A 274 -2.31 -1.03 -6.52
CA HIS A 274 -3.04 -1.66 -7.62
C HIS A 274 -2.27 -2.83 -8.24
N GLU A 275 -0.95 -2.83 -8.16
CA GLU A 275 -0.13 -3.99 -8.53
C GLU A 275 -0.28 -5.12 -7.51
N ILE A 276 -0.23 -4.80 -6.22
CA ILE A 276 -0.48 -5.76 -5.14
C ILE A 276 -1.86 -6.40 -5.31
N HIS A 277 -2.90 -5.59 -5.54
CA HIS A 277 -4.25 -6.09 -5.76
C HIS A 277 -4.36 -7.07 -6.94
N ARG A 278 -3.71 -6.75 -8.07
CA ARG A 278 -3.74 -7.60 -9.27
C ARG A 278 -3.08 -8.96 -9.05
N ASN A 279 -2.06 -9.03 -8.19
CA ASN A 279 -1.21 -10.21 -8.07
C ASN A 279 -1.49 -11.04 -6.83
N LEU A 280 -1.71 -10.38 -5.68
CA LEU A 280 -1.93 -11.02 -4.37
C LEU A 280 -3.39 -10.97 -3.90
N GLY A 281 -4.20 -10.06 -4.47
CA GLY A 281 -5.62 -9.92 -4.16
C GLY A 281 -5.95 -8.79 -3.18
N ILE A 282 -7.24 -8.71 -2.83
CA ILE A 282 -7.79 -7.53 -2.15
C ILE A 282 -7.34 -7.39 -0.68
N GLU A 283 -7.19 -8.50 0.05
CA GLU A 283 -6.72 -8.46 1.44
C GLU A 283 -5.25 -8.04 1.55
N ALA A 284 -4.42 -8.48 0.60
CA ALA A 284 -3.04 -8.02 0.51
C ALA A 284 -2.97 -6.52 0.20
N ALA A 285 -3.84 -6.04 -0.70
CA ALA A 285 -3.93 -4.61 -0.98
C ALA A 285 -4.44 -3.80 0.23
N ARG A 286 -5.41 -4.33 0.98
CA ARG A 286 -5.92 -3.73 2.22
C ARG A 286 -4.81 -3.56 3.24
N GLU A 287 -4.01 -4.61 3.46
CA GLU A 287 -2.87 -4.56 4.38
C GLU A 287 -1.80 -3.60 3.89
N ALA A 288 -1.48 -3.61 2.59
CA ALA A 288 -0.53 -2.68 1.99
C ALA A 288 -0.96 -1.21 2.17
N ILE A 289 -2.26 -0.90 2.07
CA ILE A 289 -2.76 0.46 2.36
C ILE A 289 -2.54 0.81 3.84
N ILE A 290 -2.78 -0.12 4.77
CA ILE A 290 -2.58 0.11 6.21
C ILE A 290 -1.10 0.37 6.50
N GLU A 291 -0.22 -0.53 6.07
CA GLU A 291 1.23 -0.42 6.31
C GLU A 291 1.80 0.84 5.68
N GLU A 292 1.51 1.11 4.41
CA GLU A 292 2.04 2.28 3.70
C GLU A 292 1.54 3.59 4.33
N THR A 293 0.26 3.65 4.72
CA THR A 293 -0.29 4.84 5.40
C THR A 293 0.37 5.04 6.76
N ASN A 294 0.56 3.96 7.51
CA ASN A 294 1.22 4.00 8.81
C ASN A 294 2.68 4.43 8.69
N ASN A 295 3.43 3.86 7.74
CA ASN A 295 4.81 4.21 7.45
C ASN A 295 4.93 5.68 7.03
N THR A 296 4.05 6.15 6.16
CA THR A 296 4.03 7.56 5.71
C THR A 296 3.78 8.53 6.88
N LEU A 297 2.92 8.17 7.83
CA LEU A 297 2.67 8.98 9.04
C LEU A 297 3.87 8.92 10.00
N ALA A 298 4.44 7.73 10.20
CA ALA A 298 5.58 7.51 11.07
C ALA A 298 6.83 8.28 10.63
N GLU A 299 7.12 8.29 9.33
CA GLU A 299 8.23 9.07 8.75
C GLU A 299 8.11 10.58 9.02
N GLN A 300 6.90 11.08 9.26
CA GLN A 300 6.63 12.48 9.57
C GLN A 300 6.61 12.76 11.08
N GLY A 301 6.95 11.77 11.91
CA GLY A 301 6.90 11.85 13.37
C GLY A 301 5.48 11.91 13.92
N LEU A 302 4.51 11.39 13.17
CA LEU A 302 3.08 11.34 13.53
C LEU A 302 2.67 9.92 13.91
N ASP A 303 3.48 9.26 14.75
CA ASP A 303 3.24 7.91 15.26
C ASP A 303 1.99 7.80 16.17
N ASP A 304 1.43 8.95 16.57
CA ASP A 304 0.31 9.02 17.51
C ASP A 304 -1.06 8.66 16.88
N VAL A 305 -1.13 8.51 15.55
CA VAL A 305 -2.38 8.12 14.88
C VAL A 305 -2.65 6.63 15.13
N ASN A 306 -3.76 6.33 15.78
CA ASN A 306 -4.12 4.95 16.09
C ASN A 306 -4.40 4.13 14.82
N VAL A 307 -3.75 2.98 14.68
CA VAL A 307 -3.92 2.04 13.54
C VAL A 307 -5.38 1.69 13.25
N ARG A 308 -6.26 1.70 14.26
CA ARG A 308 -7.71 1.40 14.08
C ARG A 308 -8.39 2.39 13.13
N HIS A 309 -7.94 3.65 13.10
CA HIS A 309 -8.47 4.63 12.15
C HIS A 309 -8.03 4.29 10.73
N LEU A 310 -6.78 3.85 10.57
CA LEU A 310 -6.24 3.42 9.27
C LEU A 310 -6.94 2.16 8.78
N MET A 311 -7.13 1.16 9.65
CA MET A 311 -7.90 -0.06 9.36
C MET A 311 -9.31 0.27 8.87
N LEU A 312 -10.03 1.16 9.57
CA LEU A 312 -11.39 1.55 9.17
C LEU A 312 -11.43 2.16 7.77
N VAL A 313 -10.44 2.99 7.42
CA VAL A 313 -10.35 3.60 6.09
C VAL A 313 -10.02 2.54 5.03
N SER A 314 -9.00 1.71 5.28
CA SER A 314 -8.59 0.64 4.35
C SER A 314 -9.71 -0.38 4.12
N ASP A 315 -10.45 -0.75 5.17
CA ASP A 315 -11.63 -1.62 5.07
C ASP A 315 -12.72 -0.98 4.22
N MET A 316 -13.02 0.32 4.43
CA MET A 316 -14.00 1.02 3.59
C MET A 316 -13.56 1.10 2.12
N MET A 317 -12.28 1.28 1.85
CA MET A 317 -11.72 1.33 0.49
C MET A 317 -11.73 -0.02 -0.23
N THR A 318 -11.79 -1.13 0.50
CA THR A 318 -11.63 -2.49 -0.08
C THR A 318 -12.88 -3.38 0.06
N ASN A 319 -13.92 -2.91 0.77
CA ASN A 319 -15.13 -3.68 1.11
C ASN A 319 -15.86 -4.33 -0.10
N ARG A 320 -15.78 -3.75 -1.30
CA ARG A 320 -16.47 -4.28 -2.49
C ARG A 320 -15.67 -5.32 -3.28
N GLY A 321 -14.48 -5.70 -2.81
CA GLY A 321 -13.58 -6.60 -3.54
C GLY A 321 -12.76 -5.90 -4.64
N GLU A 322 -12.81 -4.56 -4.69
CA GLU A 322 -11.97 -3.70 -5.52
C GLU A 322 -11.51 -2.52 -4.67
N ILE A 323 -10.39 -1.88 -5.05
CA ILE A 323 -9.90 -0.66 -4.38
C ILE A 323 -10.69 0.55 -4.90
N GLU A 324 -11.49 1.17 -4.04
CA GLU A 324 -12.24 2.38 -4.33
C GLU A 324 -11.58 3.63 -3.73
N SER A 325 -11.47 4.70 -4.54
CA SER A 325 -11.06 6.02 -4.04
C SER A 325 -12.07 6.58 -3.04
N ILE A 326 -11.62 7.34 -2.03
CA ILE A 326 -12.54 7.96 -1.06
C ILE A 326 -13.38 9.09 -1.71
N GLY A 327 -12.83 9.73 -2.74
CA GLY A 327 -13.42 10.89 -3.40
C GLY A 327 -14.67 10.63 -4.24
N ARG A 328 -15.00 11.61 -5.11
CA ARG A 328 -16.23 11.63 -5.92
C ARG A 328 -16.39 10.49 -6.93
N HIS A 329 -15.32 9.78 -7.27
CA HIS A 329 -15.38 8.67 -8.24
C HIS A 329 -15.44 7.29 -7.57
N GLY A 330 -15.34 7.20 -6.25
CA GLY A 330 -15.46 5.95 -5.51
C GLY A 330 -16.52 6.03 -4.42
N ILE A 331 -16.10 5.94 -3.15
CA ILE A 331 -16.99 5.73 -2.01
C ILE A 331 -18.03 6.86 -1.88
N SER A 332 -17.59 8.13 -1.94
CA SER A 332 -18.51 9.27 -1.77
C SER A 332 -19.49 9.40 -2.94
N GLY A 333 -19.03 9.15 -4.17
CA GLY A 333 -19.86 9.23 -5.38
C GLY A 333 -20.83 8.07 -5.58
N SER A 334 -20.53 6.91 -4.97
CA SER A 334 -21.36 5.70 -5.02
C SER A 334 -22.29 5.53 -3.82
N LYS A 335 -22.43 6.54 -2.96
CA LYS A 335 -23.44 6.54 -1.90
C LYS A 335 -24.84 6.37 -2.48
N GLU A 336 -25.68 5.60 -1.81
CA GLU A 336 -27.05 5.33 -2.26
C GLU A 336 -27.90 6.62 -2.28
N SER A 337 -27.84 7.42 -1.20
CA SER A 337 -28.58 8.67 -1.09
C SER A 337 -28.20 9.68 -2.19
N VAL A 338 -29.21 10.17 -2.90
CA VAL A 338 -29.10 11.21 -3.93
C VAL A 338 -28.73 12.54 -3.27
N LEU A 339 -29.36 12.86 -2.14
CA LEU A 339 -29.08 14.09 -1.40
C LEU A 339 -27.66 14.12 -0.85
N ALA A 340 -27.17 12.99 -0.35
CA ALA A 340 -25.78 12.87 0.11
C ALA A 340 -24.78 13.10 -1.03
N ARG A 341 -24.99 12.47 -2.20
CA ARG A 341 -24.14 12.69 -3.40
C ARG A 341 -24.19 14.15 -3.87
N ALA A 342 -25.40 14.70 -3.99
CA ALA A 342 -25.60 16.05 -4.48
C ALA A 342 -25.03 17.15 -3.56
N ALA A 343 -24.99 16.90 -2.25
CA ALA A 343 -24.41 17.81 -1.26
C ALA A 343 -22.88 17.78 -1.23
N PHE A 344 -22.26 16.69 -1.68
CA PHE A 344 -20.80 16.53 -1.69
C PHE A 344 -20.15 17.20 -2.90
N GLU A 345 -20.51 16.82 -4.13
CA GLU A 345 -19.97 17.40 -5.35
C GLU A 345 -20.91 17.13 -6.56
N VAL A 346 -20.75 17.87 -7.67
CA VAL A 346 -21.48 17.65 -8.94
C VAL A 346 -23.03 17.64 -8.78
N THR A 347 -23.56 18.56 -7.96
CA THR A 347 -24.96 18.62 -7.52
C THR A 347 -25.99 18.49 -8.65
N VAL A 348 -25.83 19.26 -9.74
CA VAL A 348 -26.84 19.34 -10.81
C VAL A 348 -26.98 18.01 -11.54
N ASN A 349 -25.87 17.33 -11.83
CA ASN A 349 -25.92 16.07 -12.57
C ASN A 349 -26.54 14.95 -11.73
N HIS A 350 -26.22 14.87 -10.43
CA HIS A 350 -26.83 13.87 -9.54
C HIS A 350 -28.35 14.04 -9.45
N LEU A 351 -28.84 15.27 -9.27
CA LEU A 351 -30.28 15.53 -9.18
C LEU A 351 -31.01 15.26 -10.51
N LEU A 352 -30.41 15.64 -11.65
CA LEU A 352 -31.00 15.37 -12.96
C LEU A 352 -31.05 13.86 -13.26
N ASN A 353 -29.96 13.14 -13.02
CA ASN A 353 -29.91 11.70 -13.23
C ASN A 353 -30.91 10.97 -12.33
N ALA A 354 -30.98 11.34 -11.05
CA ALA A 354 -31.96 10.79 -10.12
C ALA A 354 -33.40 11.04 -10.59
N ALA A 355 -33.70 12.25 -11.10
CA ALA A 355 -35.02 12.57 -11.63
C ALA A 355 -35.37 11.77 -12.90
N ILE A 356 -34.39 11.52 -13.78
CA ILE A 356 -34.57 10.73 -15.01
C ILE A 356 -34.83 9.25 -14.67
N HIS A 357 -34.09 8.70 -13.71
CA HIS A 357 -34.19 7.28 -13.33
C HIS A 357 -35.27 7.01 -12.27
N GLY A 358 -35.86 8.05 -11.68
CA GLY A 358 -36.85 7.92 -10.62
C GLY A 358 -36.26 7.38 -9.32
N GLU A 359 -35.01 7.75 -9.00
CA GLU A 359 -34.36 7.34 -7.76
C GLU A 359 -35.10 7.89 -6.53
N VAL A 360 -35.13 7.08 -5.46
CA VAL A 360 -35.76 7.41 -4.19
C VAL A 360 -34.68 7.50 -3.12
N ASP A 361 -34.83 8.45 -2.20
CA ASP A 361 -33.89 8.65 -1.09
C ASP A 361 -34.55 8.23 0.22
N ASP A 362 -34.00 7.20 0.86
CA ASP A 362 -34.56 6.58 2.07
C ASP A 362 -34.23 7.35 3.37
N LEU A 363 -33.34 8.35 3.30
CA LEU A 363 -32.95 9.18 4.44
C LEU A 363 -32.34 8.41 5.61
N ASP A 364 -31.48 7.42 5.34
CA ASP A 364 -30.83 6.62 6.38
C ASP A 364 -29.49 7.18 6.85
N GLY A 365 -28.78 7.94 6.00
CA GLY A 365 -27.50 8.54 6.33
C GLY A 365 -27.58 9.88 7.07
N VAL A 366 -26.41 10.37 7.45
CA VAL A 366 -26.26 11.57 8.29
C VAL A 366 -26.59 12.85 7.50
N THR A 367 -26.06 12.97 6.28
CA THR A 367 -26.10 14.20 5.49
C THR A 367 -27.53 14.57 5.11
N GLU A 368 -28.28 13.60 4.62
CA GLU A 368 -29.63 13.76 4.14
C GLU A 368 -30.63 14.03 5.28
N ASN A 369 -30.45 13.41 6.46
CA ASN A 369 -31.23 13.73 7.65
C ASN A 369 -31.00 15.17 8.13
N VAL A 370 -29.75 15.64 8.11
CA VAL A 370 -29.42 17.03 8.46
C VAL A 370 -30.05 18.01 7.47
N ILE A 371 -30.00 17.72 6.16
CA ILE A 371 -30.60 18.58 5.11
C ILE A 371 -32.12 18.70 5.29
N VAL A 372 -32.80 17.59 5.59
CA VAL A 372 -34.26 17.56 5.76
C VAL A 372 -34.69 18.05 7.16
N GLY A 373 -33.77 18.17 8.11
CA GLY A 373 -34.03 18.62 9.48
C GLY A 373 -34.53 17.53 10.42
N LYS A 374 -34.21 16.25 10.13
CA LYS A 374 -34.45 15.11 11.02
C LYS A 374 -33.23 14.86 11.92
N PRO A 375 -33.43 14.32 13.14
CA PRO A 375 -32.32 13.80 13.95
C PRO A 375 -31.55 12.72 13.19
N ILE A 376 -30.22 12.70 13.35
CA ILE A 376 -29.35 11.68 12.76
C ILE A 376 -29.37 10.40 13.60
N LYS A 377 -29.23 9.23 12.97
CA LYS A 377 -29.14 7.93 13.64
C LYS A 377 -27.69 7.64 14.10
N LEU A 378 -27.10 8.57 14.86
CA LEU A 378 -25.77 8.43 15.46
C LEU A 378 -25.77 9.00 16.88
N GLY A 379 -24.93 8.43 17.75
CA GLY A 379 -24.85 8.81 19.16
C GLY A 379 -26.21 8.72 19.86
N THR A 380 -26.64 9.81 20.49
CA THR A 380 -27.91 9.87 21.23
C THR A 380 -29.15 9.82 20.34
N GLY A 381 -29.01 10.00 19.02
CA GLY A 381 -30.13 10.02 18.09
C GLY A 381 -30.71 8.65 17.75
N ASP A 382 -30.00 7.55 18.06
CA ASP A 382 -30.44 6.17 17.82
C ASP A 382 -30.77 5.41 19.13
N VAL A 383 -30.93 6.15 20.24
CA VAL A 383 -31.33 5.58 21.54
C VAL A 383 -32.83 5.74 21.75
N ASP A 384 -33.53 4.61 21.80
CA ASP A 384 -34.96 4.56 22.12
C ASP A 384 -35.21 4.50 23.63
N LEU A 385 -35.93 5.49 24.15
CA LEU A 385 -36.31 5.54 25.56
C LEU A 385 -37.71 4.97 25.78
N ARG A 386 -37.82 4.00 26.69
CA ARG A 386 -39.11 3.49 27.17
C ARG A 386 -39.25 3.77 28.66
N MET A 387 -40.18 4.64 29.01
CA MET A 387 -40.53 4.92 30.40
C MET A 387 -41.87 4.27 30.77
N GLY A 388 -41.87 3.41 31.79
CA GLY A 388 -43.10 2.87 32.37
C GLY A 388 -43.69 3.85 33.38
N SER A 389 -44.98 4.19 33.24
CA SER A 389 -45.69 4.97 34.26
C SER A 389 -46.16 4.04 35.39
N THR A 390 -45.42 4.00 36.50
CA THR A 390 -45.93 3.35 37.72
C THR A 390 -46.80 4.35 38.46
N SER A 391 -48.12 4.21 38.40
CA SER A 391 -49.05 5.01 39.20
C SER A 391 -49.05 4.51 40.65
N SER A 392 -48.04 4.88 41.44
CA SER A 392 -48.03 4.74 42.90
C SER A 392 -48.81 5.91 43.53
N GLY A 393 -50.13 5.86 43.40
CA GLY A 393 -51.03 6.87 43.96
C GLY A 393 -52.42 6.31 44.21
N GLY A 394 -52.54 5.34 45.12
CA GLY A 394 -53.83 4.75 45.45
C GLY A 394 -53.76 3.68 46.53
N SER A 395 -53.41 4.06 47.76
CA SER A 395 -53.70 3.26 48.95
C SER A 395 -54.33 4.12 50.04
N SER A 396 -55.65 3.99 50.13
CA SER A 396 -56.50 4.01 51.33
C SER A 396 -56.29 5.13 52.36
N GLN A 397 -57.13 6.16 52.31
CA GLN A 397 -57.69 6.70 53.54
C GLN A 397 -58.80 5.75 53.99
N ALA A 398 -58.49 4.95 55.01
CA ALA A 398 -59.48 4.40 55.92
C ALA A 398 -59.65 5.40 57.07
N ASP A 399 -60.80 6.06 57.12
CA ASP A 399 -61.69 6.19 58.28
C ASP A 399 -62.96 6.97 57.90
#